data_AF-A0A373D1B4-F1
#
_entry.id   AF-A0A373D1B4-F1
#
_cell.length_a   1.000
_cell.length_b   1.000
_cell.length_c   1.000
_cell.angle_alpha   90.00
_cell.angle_beta   90.00
_cell.angle_gamma   90.00
#
_symmetry.space_group_name_H-M   'P 1'
#
loop_
_entity.id
_entity.type
_entity.pdbx_description
1 polymer ?
#
loop_
_entity_poly.entity_id
_entity_poly.type
_entity_poly.pdbx_seq_one_letter_code
_entity_poly.pdbx_strand_id
1 'polypeptide(L)'
;MQHKRIPYAEFYDYGRLEKAAHDLHWEETEENEILLINLHNQLVWHLYRFDEDPRADAILYAVIEAILGEKAADITDIPYELRCVWEGGKRANVFE
;
A
#
# COMPACT_ATOMS: atom_id res chain seq x y z
N MET A 1 -19.50 -18.71 1.45
CA MET A 1 -19.10 -17.41 2.04
C MET A 1 -18.94 -16.44 0.87
N GLN A 2 -19.64 -15.30 0.84
CA GLN A 2 -19.33 -14.28 -0.16
C GLN A 2 -17.93 -13.76 0.15
N HIS A 3 -16.95 -14.02 -0.72
CA HIS A 3 -15.65 -13.36 -0.65
C HIS A 3 -15.90 -11.87 -0.82
N LYS A 4 -15.86 -11.12 0.28
CA LYS A 4 -16.10 -9.69 0.26
C LYS A 4 -14.77 -9.04 -0.07
N ARG A 5 -14.54 -8.81 -1.37
CA ARG A 5 -13.39 -8.03 -1.84
C ARG A 5 -13.31 -6.73 -1.04
N ILE A 6 -12.11 -6.40 -0.60
CA ILE A 6 -11.84 -5.13 0.06
C ILE A 6 -12.02 -4.01 -0.97
N PRO A 7 -12.78 -2.95 -0.66
CA PRO A 7 -12.93 -1.82 -1.58
C PRO A 7 -11.58 -1.21 -1.94
N TYR A 8 -11.36 -0.91 -3.21
CA TYR A 8 -10.11 -0.32 -3.69
C TYR A 8 -9.80 1.02 -2.97
N ALA A 9 -10.84 1.74 -2.56
CA ALA A 9 -10.74 2.99 -1.82
C ALA A 9 -10.01 2.90 -0.48
N GLU A 10 -9.92 1.71 0.12
CA GLU A 10 -9.17 1.53 1.36
C GLU A 10 -7.65 1.61 1.14
N PHE A 11 -7.17 1.34 -0.08
CA PHE A 11 -5.73 1.35 -0.38
C PHE A 11 -5.20 2.74 -0.71
N TYR A 12 -6.06 3.65 -1.19
CA TYR A 12 -5.70 5.05 -1.43
C TYR A 12 -6.16 5.99 -0.33
N ASP A 13 -6.70 5.50 0.79
CA ASP A 13 -7.00 6.35 1.93
C ASP A 13 -5.73 7.10 2.38
N TYR A 14 -5.76 8.42 2.28
CA TYR A 14 -4.56 9.23 2.51
C TYR A 14 -4.05 9.10 3.95
N GLY A 15 -4.96 8.96 4.93
CA GLY A 15 -4.58 8.77 6.33
C GLY A 15 -3.87 7.44 6.57
N ARG A 16 -4.25 6.37 5.87
CA ARG A 16 -3.53 5.09 5.91
C ARG A 16 -2.16 5.18 5.25
N LEU A 17 -2.06 5.87 4.11
CA LEU A 17 -0.79 6.10 3.40
C LEU A 17 0.17 6.93 4.26
N GLU A 18 -0.30 8.02 4.85
CA GLU A 18 0.47 8.88 5.75
C GLU A 18 0.93 8.14 7.00
N LYS A 19 0.04 7.36 7.62
CA LYS A 19 0.40 6.51 8.76
C LYS A 19 1.49 5.49 8.38
N ALA A 20 1.38 4.84 7.22
CA ALA A 20 2.38 3.90 6.74
C ALA A 20 3.73 4.59 6.47
N ALA A 21 3.73 5.81 5.92
CA ALA A 21 4.95 6.61 5.73
C ALA A 21 5.64 6.92 7.05
N HIS A 22 4.86 7.36 8.04
CA HIS A 22 5.35 7.63 9.38
C HIS A 22 5.92 6.37 10.05
N ASP A 23 5.21 5.23 9.97
CA ASP A 23 5.65 3.96 10.54
C ASP A 23 6.93 3.41 9.86
N LEU A 24 7.15 3.77 8.58
CA LEU A 24 8.37 3.48 7.82
C LEU A 24 9.48 4.54 8.00
N HIS A 25 9.31 5.46 8.95
CA HIS A 25 10.29 6.50 9.29
C HIS A 25 10.65 7.43 8.13
N TRP A 26 9.71 7.72 7.21
CA TRP A 26 9.92 8.76 6.23
C TRP A 26 10.02 10.12 6.92
N GLU A 27 11.06 10.88 6.59
CA GLU A 27 11.21 12.25 7.10
C GLU A 27 10.09 13.15 6.56
N GLU A 28 9.57 14.04 7.40
CA GLU A 28 8.59 15.06 7.01
C GLU A 28 9.27 16.16 6.17
N THR A 29 9.47 15.87 4.89
CA THR A 29 10.04 16.80 3.90
C THR A 29 9.05 17.05 2.78
N GLU A 30 9.17 18.19 2.12
CA GLU A 30 8.35 18.53 0.95
C GLU A 30 8.49 17.47 -0.16
N GLU A 31 9.68 16.91 -0.36
CA GLU A 31 9.91 15.85 -1.34
C GLU A 31 9.12 14.57 -1.00
N ASN A 32 9.14 14.15 0.27
CA ASN A 32 8.41 12.96 0.72
C ASN A 32 6.89 13.17 0.70
N GLU A 33 6.42 14.37 1.01
CA GLU A 33 5.01 14.73 0.88
C GLU A 33 4.56 14.67 -0.60
N ILE A 34 5.35 15.20 -1.53
CA ILE A 34 5.08 15.11 -2.97
C ILE A 34 5.01 13.65 -3.42
N LEU A 35 5.93 12.80 -2.97
CA LEU A 35 5.92 11.37 -3.30
C LEU A 35 4.67 10.67 -2.78
N LEU A 36 4.25 10.97 -1.55
CA LEU A 36 3.05 10.40 -0.95
C LEU A 36 1.78 10.83 -1.69
N ILE A 37 1.68 12.12 -2.05
CA ILE A 37 0.58 12.66 -2.87
C ILE A 37 0.58 12.00 -4.26
N ASN A 38 1.75 11.79 -4.87
CA ASN A 38 1.85 11.11 -6.16
C ASN A 38 1.38 9.66 -6.08
N LEU A 39 1.78 8.92 -5.04
CA LEU A 39 1.28 7.56 -4.79
C LEU A 39 -0.24 7.55 -4.62
N HIS A 40 -0.79 8.44 -3.79
CA HIS A 40 -2.24 8.58 -3.63
C HIS A 40 -2.94 8.79 -4.99
N ASN A 41 -2.46 9.73 -5.80
CA ASN A 41 -3.03 10.01 -7.12
C ASN A 41 -2.91 8.82 -8.07
N GLN A 42 -1.77 8.14 -8.11
CA GLN A 42 -1.57 6.94 -8.91
C GLN A 42 -2.55 5.84 -8.53
N LEU A 43 -2.84 5.66 -7.25
CA LEU A 43 -3.82 4.68 -6.80
C LEU A 43 -5.24 5.11 -7.17
N VAL A 44 -5.65 6.36 -6.86
CA VAL A 44 -6.99 6.87 -7.23
C VAL A 44 -7.27 6.71 -8.73
N TRP A 45 -6.25 6.87 -9.57
CA TRP A 45 -6.38 6.82 -11.03
C TRP A 45 -6.08 5.43 -11.62
N HIS A 46 -5.81 4.41 -10.80
CA HIS A 46 -5.42 3.06 -11.22
C HIS A 46 -4.19 3.04 -12.14
N LEU A 47 -3.24 3.96 -11.90
CA LEU A 47 -1.99 4.10 -12.63
C LEU A 47 -0.78 3.51 -11.90
N TYR A 48 -0.93 3.08 -10.64
CA TYR A 48 0.15 2.49 -9.87
C TYR A 48 0.77 1.26 -10.57
N ARG A 49 2.10 1.19 -10.53
CA ARG A 49 2.92 0.11 -11.06
C ARG A 49 3.90 -0.33 -9.99
N PHE A 50 3.84 -1.61 -9.65
CA PHE A 50 4.81 -2.24 -8.76
C PHE A 50 6.21 -2.26 -9.43
N ASP A 51 7.26 -2.11 -8.62
CA ASP A 51 8.69 -2.10 -9.01
C ASP A 51 9.15 -0.81 -9.74
N GLU A 52 8.31 0.23 -9.83
CA GLU A 52 8.72 1.54 -10.37
C GLU A 52 9.28 2.48 -9.28
N ASP A 53 8.73 2.44 -8.07
CA ASP A 53 9.20 3.20 -6.91
C ASP A 53 9.19 2.31 -5.66
N PRO A 54 10.36 1.78 -5.23
CA PRO A 54 10.47 0.91 -4.06
C PRO A 54 9.93 1.53 -2.77
N ARG A 55 9.96 2.87 -2.66
CA ARG A 55 9.42 3.59 -1.51
C ARG A 55 7.90 3.52 -1.53
N ALA A 56 7.28 3.80 -2.68
CA ALA A 56 5.84 3.65 -2.85
C ALA A 56 5.35 2.22 -2.61
N ASP A 57 6.13 1.23 -3.08
CA ASP A 57 5.86 -0.19 -2.88
C ASP A 57 5.87 -0.57 -1.39
N ALA A 58 6.83 -0.05 -0.62
CA ALA A 58 6.91 -0.29 0.82
C ALA A 58 5.71 0.31 1.58
N ILE A 59 5.28 1.53 1.22
CA ILE A 59 4.08 2.17 1.78
C ILE A 59 2.86 1.32 1.50
N LEU A 60 2.66 0.94 0.25
CA LEU A 60 1.49 0.20 -0.16
C LEU A 60 1.48 -1.21 0.42
N TYR A 61 2.64 -1.86 0.58
CA TYR A 61 2.78 -3.11 1.32
C TYR A 61 2.30 -2.95 2.77
N ALA A 62 2.77 -1.93 3.49
CA ALA A 62 2.39 -1.68 4.87
C ALA A 62 0.88 -1.40 5.01
N VAL A 63 0.28 -0.68 4.06
CA VAL A 63 -1.18 -0.47 4.01
C VAL A 63 -1.93 -1.79 3.78
N ILE A 64 -1.48 -2.62 2.84
CA ILE A 64 -2.07 -3.94 2.58
C ILE A 64 -1.99 -4.82 3.83
N GLU A 65 -0.83 -4.86 4.49
CA GLU A 65 -0.62 -5.63 5.72
C GLU A 65 -1.56 -5.19 6.84
N ALA A 66 -1.67 -3.88 7.07
CA ALA A 66 -2.57 -3.31 8.07
C ALA A 66 -4.04 -3.66 7.78
N ILE A 67 -4.49 -3.51 6.53
CA ILE A 67 -5.87 -3.84 6.13
C ILE A 67 -6.18 -5.33 6.31
N LEU A 68 -5.26 -6.21 5.91
CA LEU A 68 -5.41 -7.66 6.09
C LEU A 68 -5.54 -8.01 7.57
N GLY A 69 -4.70 -7.42 8.43
CA GLY A 69 -4.75 -7.58 9.88
C GLY A 69 -6.04 -7.06 10.51
N GLU A 70 -6.44 -5.82 10.19
CA GLU A 70 -7.65 -5.17 10.72
C GLU A 70 -8.93 -5.92 10.36
N LYS A 71 -9.00 -6.47 9.16
CA LYS A 71 -10.21 -7.13 8.64
C LYS A 71 -10.18 -8.66 8.81
N ALA A 72 -9.09 -9.22 9.34
CA ALA A 72 -8.83 -10.65 9.37
C ALA A 72 -9.09 -11.29 7.98
N ALA A 73 -8.61 -10.61 6.93
CA ALA A 73 -8.87 -10.95 5.53
C ALA A 73 -7.74 -11.77 4.91
N ASP A 74 -8.02 -12.42 3.79
CA ASP A 74 -7.02 -13.16 3.02
C ASP A 74 -6.53 -12.31 1.82
N ILE A 75 -5.34 -12.62 1.31
CA ILE A 75 -4.79 -11.95 0.11
C ILE A 75 -5.73 -12.04 -1.11
N THR A 76 -6.57 -13.08 -1.18
CA THR A 76 -7.59 -13.23 -2.22
C THR A 76 -8.71 -12.17 -2.15
N ASP A 77 -8.82 -11.44 -1.06
CA ASP A 77 -9.75 -10.31 -0.89
C ASP A 77 -9.16 -8.97 -1.36
N ILE A 78 -7.84 -8.89 -1.59
CA ILE A 78 -7.14 -7.74 -2.15
C ILE A 78 -7.39 -7.63 -3.66
N PRO A 79 -7.60 -6.43 -4.22
CA PRO A 79 -7.67 -6.20 -5.66
C PRO A 79 -6.49 -6.83 -6.40
N TYR A 80 -6.76 -7.55 -7.49
CA TYR A 80 -5.75 -8.34 -8.21
C TYR A 80 -4.50 -7.52 -8.59
N GLU A 81 -4.70 -6.28 -9.02
CA GLU A 81 -3.63 -5.36 -9.41
C GLU A 81 -2.67 -4.98 -8.29
N LEU A 82 -3.06 -5.13 -7.02
CA LEU A 82 -2.23 -4.80 -5.86
C LEU A 82 -1.59 -6.04 -5.22
N ARG A 83 -1.94 -7.26 -5.68
CA ARG A 83 -1.39 -8.49 -5.09
C ARG A 83 0.10 -8.67 -5.37
N CYS A 84 0.60 -8.12 -6.47
CA CYS A 84 2.03 -8.12 -6.79
C CYS A 84 2.87 -7.44 -5.69
N VAL A 85 2.32 -6.41 -5.03
CA VAL A 85 2.97 -5.69 -3.93
C VAL A 85 3.17 -6.61 -2.73
N TRP A 86 2.14 -7.39 -2.37
CA TRP A 86 2.23 -8.36 -1.28
C TRP A 86 3.20 -9.50 -1.58
N GLU A 87 3.13 -10.04 -2.80
CA GLU A 87 4.03 -11.12 -3.24
C GLU A 87 5.49 -10.65 -3.36
N GLY A 88 5.70 -9.42 -3.82
CA GLY A 88 7.01 -8.78 -3.93
C GLY A 88 7.60 -8.40 -2.58
N GLY A 89 6.81 -7.76 -1.70
CA GLY A 89 7.25 -7.37 -0.36
C GLY A 89 7.65 -8.56 0.51
N LYS A 90 6.94 -9.69 0.41
CA LYS A 90 7.34 -10.94 1.09
C LYS A 90 8.66 -11.53 0.59
N ARG A 91 9.04 -11.28 -0.66
CA ARG A 91 10.34 -11.73 -1.21
C ARG A 91 11.49 -10.80 -0.83
N ALA A 92 11.19 -9.54 -0.54
CA ALA A 92 12.18 -8.51 -0.24
C ALA A 92 12.68 -8.51 1.21
N ASN A 93 12.01 -9.20 2.16
CA ASN A 93 12.37 -9.26 3.59
C ASN A 93 12.88 -7.91 4.13
N VAL A 94 12.04 -6.87 4.04
CA VAL A 94 12.35 -5.52 4.53
C VAL A 94 12.08 -5.39 6.05
N PHE A 95 11.82 -6.50 6.75
CA PHE A 95 11.46 -6.51 8.17
C PHE A 95 12.15 -7.64 8.98
N GLU A 96 13.44 -7.88 8.77
CA GLU A 96 14.32 -8.55 9.75
C GLU A 96 15.35 -7.57 10.33
#